data_AF-A0A7K1TZY1-F1
#
_entry.id   AF-A0A7K1TZY1-F1
#
_cell.length_a   1.000
_cell.length_b   1.000
_cell.length_c   1.000
_cell.angle_alpha   90.00
_cell.angle_beta   90.00
_cell.angle_gamma   90.00
#
_symmetry.space_group_name_H-M   'P 1'
#
loop_
_entity.id
_entity.type
_entity.pdbx_description
1 polymer ?
#
loop_
_entity_poly.entity_id
_entity_poly.type
_entity_poly.pdbx_seq_one_letter_code
_entity_poly.pdbx_strand_id
1 'polypeptide(L)'
;MSKLFDPKFYSSLQGEDAVQARLSGMMPIMDIADQIFFVDVRIGELRAKDNFLATPIDLNNGGHFDSVKKEHLYLYNKKTQSEAIIPADPSTLLDDKNLVVIRFPTAYALDPIAAARLNQKDERAYLKQYPMVMFRKAEVMPLTPELVSQITGIKLPANEQRNKPNVKPSNIKKKSRGI
;
A
#
# COMPACT_ATOMS: atom_id res chain seq x y z
N MET A 1 -0.80 -1.16 29.18
CA MET A 1 -0.81 -0.35 27.95
C MET A 1 -2.25 -0.16 27.51
N SER A 2 -2.65 1.03 27.05
CA SER A 2 -4.04 1.30 26.70
C SER A 2 -4.49 0.39 25.54
N LYS A 3 -5.66 -0.23 25.65
CA LYS A 3 -6.25 -1.11 24.62
C LYS A 3 -6.72 -0.34 23.37
N LEU A 4 -6.64 1.00 23.38
CA LEU A 4 -7.31 1.86 22.42
C LEU A 4 -6.84 1.71 20.98
N PHE A 5 -5.70 1.06 20.71
CA PHE A 5 -5.14 0.88 19.38
C PHE A 5 -4.50 -0.50 19.19
N ASP A 6 -4.92 -1.48 19.97
CA ASP A 6 -4.40 -2.85 19.86
C ASP A 6 -5.04 -3.54 18.64
N PRO A 7 -4.26 -3.95 17.62
CA PRO A 7 -4.76 -4.69 16.48
C PRO A 7 -5.60 -5.91 16.85
N LYS A 8 -5.27 -6.59 17.96
CA LYS A 8 -6.03 -7.75 18.44
C LYS A 8 -7.42 -7.37 18.92
N PHE A 9 -7.56 -6.24 19.63
CA PHE A 9 -8.86 -5.74 20.06
C PHE A 9 -9.71 -5.37 18.84
N TYR A 10 -9.16 -4.60 17.90
CA TYR A 10 -9.90 -4.23 16.68
C TYR A 10 -10.28 -5.44 15.83
N SER A 11 -9.42 -6.45 15.72
CA SER A 11 -9.72 -7.71 15.01
C SER A 11 -10.83 -8.52 15.68
N SER A 12 -11.01 -8.35 17.00
CA SER A 12 -12.07 -9.05 17.75
C SER A 12 -13.46 -8.44 17.53
N LEU A 13 -13.53 -7.17 17.09
CA LEU A 13 -14.79 -6.51 16.76
C LEU A 13 -15.27 -7.00 15.39
N GLN A 14 -16.35 -7.78 15.38
CA GLN A 14 -16.92 -8.38 14.17
C GLN A 14 -18.42 -8.14 14.09
N GLY A 15 -18.99 -8.18 12.88
CA GLY A 15 -20.43 -8.05 12.67
C GLY A 15 -21.00 -6.77 13.29
N GLU A 16 -22.01 -6.92 14.13
CA GLU A 16 -22.68 -5.77 14.77
C GLU A 16 -21.78 -5.04 15.76
N ASP A 17 -20.86 -5.73 16.46
CA ASP A 17 -19.94 -5.08 17.41
C ASP A 17 -19.01 -4.11 16.70
N ALA A 18 -18.52 -4.47 15.50
CA ALA A 18 -17.73 -3.58 14.65
C ALA A 18 -18.53 -2.35 14.22
N VAL A 19 -19.80 -2.54 13.86
CA VAL A 19 -20.70 -1.46 13.47
C VAL A 19 -20.95 -0.52 14.65
N GLN A 20 -21.31 -1.04 15.82
CA GLN A 20 -21.58 -0.23 17.01
C GLN A 20 -20.32 0.52 17.48
N ALA A 21 -19.15 -0.13 17.47
CA ALA A 21 -17.89 0.55 17.74
C ALA A 21 -17.69 1.73 16.80
N ARG A 22 -17.91 1.54 15.49
CA ARG A 22 -17.77 2.62 14.50
C ARG A 22 -18.78 3.75 14.69
N LEU A 23 -20.03 3.42 15.01
CA LEU A 23 -21.10 4.39 15.31
C LEU A 23 -20.81 5.19 16.57
N SER A 24 -20.18 4.57 17.58
CA SER A 24 -19.72 5.24 18.80
C SER A 24 -18.50 6.17 18.63
N GLY A 25 -17.95 6.24 17.41
CA GLY A 25 -16.87 7.17 17.05
C GLY A 25 -15.49 6.52 16.86
N MET A 26 -15.35 5.20 17.05
CA MET A 26 -14.09 4.49 16.85
C MET A 26 -13.77 4.40 15.36
N MET A 27 -12.64 4.96 14.91
CA MET A 27 -12.20 4.84 13.51
C MET A 27 -11.56 3.47 13.27
N PRO A 28 -11.74 2.83 12.10
CA PRO A 28 -10.98 1.65 11.72
C PRO A 28 -9.49 1.95 11.67
N ILE A 29 -8.68 0.91 11.80
CA ILE A 29 -7.23 1.01 11.69
C ILE A 29 -6.68 0.05 10.64
N MET A 30 -5.52 0.40 10.11
CA MET A 30 -4.78 -0.41 9.17
C MET A 30 -3.33 -0.58 9.62
N ASP A 31 -2.82 -1.81 9.56
CA ASP A 31 -1.40 -2.11 9.65
C ASP A 31 -0.79 -2.03 8.24
N ILE A 32 0.19 -1.14 8.07
CA ILE A 32 0.98 -0.99 6.86
C ILE A 32 2.45 -1.11 7.26
N ALA A 33 3.10 -2.20 6.85
CA ALA A 33 4.50 -2.48 7.19
C ALA A 33 4.82 -2.36 8.70
N ASP A 34 3.95 -2.95 9.53
CA ASP A 34 4.04 -3.01 10.99
C ASP A 34 3.87 -1.64 11.66
N GLN A 35 3.20 -0.70 10.98
CA GLN A 35 2.83 0.62 11.48
C GLN A 35 1.32 0.79 11.40
N ILE A 36 0.73 1.36 12.45
CA ILE A 36 -0.72 1.55 12.55
C ILE A 36 -1.11 2.90 11.98
N PHE A 37 -2.13 2.90 11.13
CA PHE A 37 -2.76 4.06 10.54
C PHE A 37 -4.23 4.11 10.91
N PHE A 38 -4.75 5.31 11.17
CA PHE A 38 -6.18 5.56 11.23
C PHE A 38 -6.74 5.69 9.83
N VAL A 39 -7.86 5.00 9.58
CA VAL A 39 -8.64 5.16 8.36
C VAL A 39 -9.63 6.32 8.56
N ASP A 40 -9.34 7.47 7.96
CA ASP A 40 -10.21 8.64 8.03
C ASP A 40 -10.79 8.99 6.65
N VAL A 41 -11.78 8.19 6.24
CA VAL A 41 -12.47 8.38 4.96
C VAL A 41 -13.12 9.76 4.84
N ARG A 42 -13.52 10.40 5.96
CA ARG A 42 -14.20 11.71 5.94
C ARG A 42 -13.35 12.80 5.32
N ILE A 43 -12.03 12.73 5.52
CA ILE A 43 -11.04 13.65 4.94
C ILE A 43 -10.20 12.99 3.84
N GLY A 44 -10.42 11.69 3.59
CA GLY A 44 -9.73 10.95 2.54
C GLY A 44 -8.28 10.60 2.88
N GLU A 45 -7.98 10.24 4.13
CA GLU A 45 -6.58 10.01 4.54
C GLU A 45 -6.39 8.73 5.36
N LEU A 46 -5.23 8.08 5.16
CA LEU A 46 -4.62 7.20 6.16
C LEU A 46 -3.57 7.97 6.94
N ARG A 47 -3.81 8.15 8.24
CA ARG A 47 -2.95 8.96 9.11
C ARG A 47 -2.16 8.06 10.06
N ALA A 48 -0.84 8.17 10.06
CA ALA A 48 0.00 7.40 10.95
C ALA A 48 -0.37 7.70 12.41
N LYS A 49 -0.53 6.65 13.22
CA LYS A 49 -0.91 6.76 14.63
C LYS A 49 0.17 7.45 15.46
N ASP A 50 1.43 7.09 15.22
CA ASP A 50 2.57 7.47 16.06
C ASP A 50 3.53 8.47 15.38
N ASN A 51 3.29 8.83 14.12
CA ASN A 51 4.14 9.73 13.34
C ASN A 51 3.31 10.83 12.68
N PHE A 52 2.93 11.85 13.45
CA PHE A 52 2.13 12.98 12.98
C PHE A 52 2.86 13.89 11.98
N LEU A 53 4.18 13.69 11.79
CA LEU A 53 4.97 14.41 10.79
C LEU A 53 4.98 13.70 9.43
N ALA A 54 4.56 12.43 9.37
CA ALA A 54 4.42 11.72 8.11
C ALA A 54 3.29 12.37 7.31
N THR A 55 3.55 12.62 6.02
CA THR A 55 2.50 12.98 5.08
C THR A 55 1.47 11.84 5.02
N PRO A 56 0.17 12.11 5.23
CA PRO A 56 -0.87 11.10 5.11
C PRO A 56 -0.91 10.48 3.72
N ILE A 57 -1.42 9.25 3.63
CA ILE A 57 -1.68 8.59 2.34
C ILE A 57 -3.07 9.03 1.87
N ASP A 58 -3.17 9.58 0.66
CA ASP A 58 -4.42 10.12 0.11
C ASP A 58 -5.31 8.99 -0.46
N LEU A 59 -6.47 8.78 0.16
CA LEU A 59 -7.45 7.77 -0.24
C LEU A 59 -8.30 8.17 -1.46
N ASN A 60 -8.34 9.45 -1.81
CA ASN A 60 -9.21 9.99 -2.86
C ASN A 60 -8.45 10.15 -4.19
N ASN A 61 -7.22 10.67 -4.13
CA ASN A 61 -6.45 11.04 -5.32
C ASN A 61 -5.10 10.33 -5.43
N GLY A 62 -4.68 9.60 -4.39
CA GLY A 62 -3.41 8.90 -4.38
C GLY A 62 -3.48 7.50 -5.01
N GLY A 63 -2.29 6.97 -5.32
CA GLY A 63 -2.12 5.62 -5.85
C GLY A 63 -2.74 5.35 -7.24
N HIS A 64 -2.61 4.11 -7.67
CA HIS A 64 -3.18 3.57 -8.91
C HIS A 64 -4.33 2.62 -8.59
N PHE A 65 -5.48 2.81 -9.25
CA PHE A 65 -6.64 1.94 -9.06
C PHE A 65 -6.60 0.73 -10.00
N ASP A 66 -6.46 -0.47 -9.44
CA ASP A 66 -6.64 -1.72 -10.16
C ASP A 66 -8.13 -2.02 -10.30
N SER A 67 -8.67 -1.76 -11.49
CA SER A 67 -10.10 -1.92 -11.78
C SER A 67 -10.59 -3.37 -11.77
N VAL A 68 -9.68 -4.35 -11.93
CA VAL A 68 -9.99 -5.78 -11.90
C VAL A 68 -10.14 -6.23 -10.45
N LYS A 69 -9.18 -5.85 -9.59
CA LYS A 69 -9.20 -6.21 -8.16
C LYS A 69 -10.07 -5.30 -7.31
N LYS A 70 -10.43 -4.11 -7.81
CA LYS A 70 -11.11 -3.03 -7.06
C LYS A 70 -10.30 -2.58 -5.84
N GLU A 71 -8.99 -2.46 -6.02
CA GLU A 71 -8.03 -2.10 -4.97
C GLU A 71 -7.14 -0.95 -5.45
N HIS A 72 -6.56 -0.22 -4.51
CA HIS A 72 -5.57 0.82 -4.79
C HIS A 72 -4.16 0.31 -4.49
N LEU A 73 -3.23 0.68 -5.35
CA LEU A 73 -1.81 0.41 -5.23
C LEU A 73 -1.09 1.73 -4.97
N TYR A 74 -0.35 1.82 -3.87
CA TYR A 74 0.40 3.02 -3.51
C TYR A 74 1.88 2.72 -3.47
N LEU A 75 2.70 3.66 -3.96
CA LEU A 75 4.12 3.65 -3.68
C LEU A 75 4.31 4.17 -2.24
N TYR A 76 4.87 3.34 -1.38
CA TYR A 76 5.02 3.64 0.03
C TYR A 76 6.46 3.59 0.47
N ASN A 77 6.88 4.59 1.26
CA ASN A 77 8.20 4.63 1.84
C ASN A 77 8.14 4.21 3.31
N LYS A 78 8.69 3.03 3.63
CA LYS A 78 8.72 2.47 4.99
C LYS A 78 9.49 3.34 5.99
N LYS A 79 10.46 4.13 5.52
CA LYS A 79 11.29 4.98 6.37
C LYS A 79 10.54 6.25 6.80
N THR A 80 9.86 6.91 5.86
CA THR A 80 9.09 8.13 6.15
C THR A 80 7.66 7.83 6.59
N GLN A 81 7.20 6.59 6.38
CA GLN A 81 5.85 6.12 6.66
C GLN A 81 4.76 6.88 5.90
N SER A 82 5.09 7.27 4.66
CA SER A 82 4.23 8.09 3.81
C SER A 82 4.13 7.52 2.40
N GLU A 83 3.16 8.03 1.63
CA GLU A 83 3.18 7.88 0.19
C GLU A 83 4.49 8.50 -0.37
N ALA A 84 5.09 7.83 -1.35
CA ALA A 84 6.33 8.24 -1.99
C ALA A 84 6.04 8.95 -3.31
N ILE A 85 6.84 9.96 -3.62
CA ILE A 85 6.76 10.72 -4.85
C ILE A 85 7.35 9.90 -5.99
N ILE A 86 6.64 9.83 -7.11
CA ILE A 86 7.16 9.22 -8.35
C ILE A 86 8.11 10.23 -9.01
N PRO A 87 9.41 9.91 -9.17
CA PRO A 87 10.36 10.78 -9.85
C PRO A 87 10.12 10.79 -11.36
N ALA A 88 10.75 11.76 -12.05
CA ALA A 88 10.67 11.86 -13.51
C ALA A 88 11.22 10.62 -14.24
N ASP A 89 12.20 9.94 -13.63
CA ASP A 89 12.68 8.62 -14.08
C ASP A 89 12.30 7.54 -13.06
N PRO A 90 11.18 6.81 -13.28
CA PRO A 90 10.72 5.76 -12.39
C PRO A 90 11.67 4.58 -12.22
N SER A 91 12.64 4.39 -13.12
CA SER A 91 13.57 3.26 -13.01
C SER A 91 14.44 3.34 -11.75
N THR A 92 14.70 4.57 -11.28
CA THR A 92 15.44 4.86 -10.03
C THR A 92 14.75 4.34 -8.77
N LEU A 93 13.42 4.14 -8.81
CA LEU A 93 12.65 3.60 -7.68
C LEU A 93 13.09 2.19 -7.29
N LEU A 94 13.55 1.39 -8.27
CA LEU A 94 13.92 -0.01 -8.08
C LEU A 94 15.18 -0.19 -7.20
N ASP A 95 15.96 0.87 -7.00
CA ASP A 95 17.20 0.81 -6.23
C ASP A 95 16.99 1.18 -4.75
N ASP A 96 15.83 1.75 -4.36
CA ASP A 96 15.52 2.10 -2.97
C ASP A 96 14.77 0.96 -2.22
N LYS A 97 15.47 0.35 -1.26
CA LYS A 97 14.95 -0.74 -0.43
C LYS A 97 13.88 -0.32 0.60
N ASN A 98 13.72 0.98 0.82
CA ASN A 98 12.68 1.52 1.69
C ASN A 98 11.35 1.64 0.97
N LEU A 99 11.37 1.65 -0.38
CA LEU A 99 10.16 1.72 -1.17
C LEU A 99 9.56 0.33 -1.37
N VAL A 100 8.24 0.27 -1.28
CA VAL A 100 7.42 -0.91 -1.51
C VAL A 100 6.12 -0.46 -2.16
N VAL A 101 5.40 -1.39 -2.79
CA VAL A 101 4.01 -1.14 -3.16
C VAL A 101 3.12 -1.70 -2.07
N ILE A 102 2.21 -0.89 -1.57
CA ILE A 102 1.17 -1.34 -0.64
C ILE A 102 -0.17 -1.42 -1.37
N ARG A 103 -0.99 -2.39 -0.98
CA ARG A 103 -2.31 -2.61 -1.57
C ARG A 103 -3.38 -2.77 -0.51
N PHE A 104 -4.49 -2.07 -0.72
CA PHE A 104 -5.68 -2.15 0.14
C PHE A 104 -6.93 -1.71 -0.65
N PRO A 105 -8.15 -2.03 -0.19
CA PRO A 105 -9.37 -1.78 -0.95
C PRO A 105 -9.81 -0.32 -0.88
N THR A 106 -10.86 0.04 -1.63
CA THR A 106 -11.39 1.41 -1.69
C THR A 106 -11.94 1.92 -0.37
N ALA A 107 -12.10 3.24 -0.25
CA ALA A 107 -12.69 3.90 0.92
C ALA A 107 -14.04 3.29 1.37
N TYR A 108 -14.88 2.85 0.43
CA TYR A 108 -16.14 2.17 0.72
C TYR A 108 -15.96 0.86 1.50
N ALA A 109 -14.91 0.10 1.20
CA ALA A 109 -14.58 -1.14 1.90
C ALA A 109 -13.77 -0.90 3.18
N LEU A 110 -13.07 0.22 3.28
CA LEU A 110 -12.30 0.60 4.46
C LEU A 110 -13.18 1.15 5.59
N ASP A 111 -14.10 2.05 5.28
CA ASP A 111 -15.07 2.60 6.25
C ASP A 111 -16.43 2.85 5.55
N PRO A 112 -17.27 1.81 5.38
CA PRO A 112 -18.56 1.91 4.71
C PRO A 112 -19.51 2.92 5.38
N ILE A 113 -19.39 3.10 6.70
CA ILE A 113 -20.20 4.05 7.46
C ILE A 113 -19.79 5.49 7.15
N ALA A 114 -18.49 5.80 7.16
CA ALA A 114 -18.01 7.12 6.75
C ALA A 114 -18.32 7.40 5.27
N ALA A 115 -18.17 6.41 4.40
CA ALA A 115 -18.54 6.55 2.99
C ALA A 115 -20.03 6.86 2.82
N ALA A 116 -20.92 6.21 3.58
CA ALA A 116 -22.35 6.51 3.58
C ALA A 116 -22.64 7.94 4.01
N ARG A 117 -22.00 8.41 5.09
CA ARG A 117 -22.12 9.80 5.56
C ARG A 117 -21.70 10.82 4.50
N LEU A 118 -20.56 10.61 3.83
CA LEU A 118 -20.09 11.48 2.75
C LEU A 118 -21.07 11.56 1.58
N ASN A 119 -21.76 10.46 1.29
CA ASN A 119 -22.76 10.36 0.23
C ASN A 119 -24.17 10.76 0.68
N GLN A 120 -24.33 11.32 1.89
CA GLN A 120 -25.62 11.73 2.48
C GLN A 120 -26.64 10.58 2.47
N LYS A 121 -26.18 9.36 2.77
CA LYS A 121 -27.01 8.15 2.89
C LYS A 121 -27.17 7.74 4.35
N ASP A 122 -28.12 6.85 4.58
CA ASP A 122 -28.20 6.11 5.84
C ASP A 122 -26.85 5.44 6.15
N GLU A 123 -26.40 5.52 7.39
CA GLU A 123 -25.06 5.07 7.81
C GLU A 123 -24.82 3.58 7.53
N ARG A 124 -25.88 2.78 7.40
CA ARG A 124 -25.82 1.34 7.14
C ARG A 124 -26.00 1.00 5.66
N ALA A 125 -26.23 1.99 4.79
CA ALA A 125 -26.57 1.80 3.37
C ALA A 125 -25.57 0.92 2.59
N TYR A 126 -24.28 0.98 2.94
CA TYR A 126 -23.23 0.24 2.26
C TYR A 126 -22.82 -1.07 2.95
N LEU A 127 -23.33 -1.36 4.15
CA LEU A 127 -22.90 -2.52 4.95
C LEU A 127 -23.23 -3.87 4.31
N LYS A 128 -24.27 -3.93 3.46
CA LYS A 128 -24.62 -5.16 2.73
C LYS A 128 -23.56 -5.54 1.69
N GLN A 129 -22.96 -4.54 1.04
CA GLN A 129 -21.93 -4.74 0.03
C GLN A 129 -20.52 -4.76 0.64
N TYR A 130 -20.31 -3.98 1.69
CA TYR A 130 -19.04 -3.80 2.36
C TYR A 130 -19.23 -4.00 3.87
N PRO A 131 -19.06 -5.24 4.38
CA PRO A 131 -19.15 -5.50 5.81
C PRO A 131 -18.14 -4.65 6.60
N MET A 132 -18.54 -4.21 7.80
CA MET A 132 -17.66 -3.41 8.66
C MET A 132 -16.49 -4.26 9.16
N VAL A 133 -15.26 -3.77 8.94
CA VAL A 133 -14.03 -4.40 9.41
C VAL A 133 -13.18 -3.34 10.10
N MET A 134 -12.92 -3.52 11.39
CA MET A 134 -12.22 -2.52 12.22
C MET A 134 -10.69 -2.59 12.09
N PHE A 135 -10.14 -3.76 11.77
CA PHE A 135 -8.70 -3.95 11.55
C PHE A 135 -8.43 -4.57 10.18
N ARG A 136 -7.50 -3.98 9.42
CA ARG A 136 -6.95 -4.57 8.19
C ARG A 136 -5.43 -4.54 8.22
N LYS A 137 -4.80 -5.47 7.52
CA LYS A 137 -3.38 -5.39 7.18
C LYS A 137 -3.26 -5.17 5.68
N ALA A 138 -2.54 -4.14 5.27
CA ALA A 138 -2.24 -3.91 3.87
C ALA A 138 -1.30 -5.00 3.36
N GLU A 139 -1.48 -5.40 2.10
CA GLU A 139 -0.48 -6.24 1.45
C GLU A 139 0.73 -5.38 1.10
N VAL A 140 1.91 -5.84 1.50
CA VAL A 140 3.18 -5.17 1.23
C VAL A 140 3.95 -5.99 0.20
N MET A 141 4.14 -5.43 -0.98
CA MET A 141 4.81 -6.08 -2.11
C MET A 141 6.17 -5.42 -2.37
N PRO A 142 7.24 -6.20 -2.57
CA PRO A 142 8.49 -5.67 -3.09
C PRO A 142 8.27 -4.98 -4.44
N LEU A 143 9.01 -3.90 -4.69
CA LEU A 143 8.99 -3.26 -6.00
C LEU A 143 9.53 -4.19 -7.09
N THR A 144 8.79 -4.27 -8.19
CA THR A 144 9.22 -4.91 -9.43
C THR A 144 9.01 -3.94 -10.60
N PRO A 145 9.70 -4.13 -11.75
CA PRO A 145 9.47 -3.32 -12.94
C PRO A 145 8.00 -3.29 -13.37
N GLU A 146 7.27 -4.40 -13.21
CA GLU A 146 5.86 -4.53 -13.56
C GLU A 146 4.98 -3.67 -12.64
N LEU A 147 5.23 -3.72 -11.32
CA LEU A 147 4.51 -2.89 -10.36
C LEU A 147 4.80 -1.40 -10.55
N VAL A 148 6.06 -1.04 -10.83
CA VAL A 148 6.42 0.36 -11.18
C VAL A 148 5.70 0.78 -12.46
N SER A 149 5.65 -0.09 -13.47
CA SER A 149 4.93 0.21 -14.71
C SER A 149 3.43 0.38 -14.48
N GLN A 150 2.84 -0.42 -13.59
CA GLN A 150 1.43 -0.32 -13.24
C GLN A 150 1.11 1.00 -12.52
N ILE A 151 1.90 1.39 -11.53
CA ILE A 151 1.64 2.62 -10.76
C ILE A 151 1.96 3.91 -11.53
N THR A 152 2.96 3.87 -12.43
CA THR A 152 3.41 5.07 -13.17
C THR A 152 2.83 5.19 -14.58
N GLY A 153 2.34 4.09 -15.17
CA GLY A 153 1.98 4.00 -16.58
C GLY A 153 3.18 3.92 -17.54
N ILE A 154 4.41 3.94 -17.05
CA ILE A 154 5.64 3.91 -17.86
C ILE A 154 6.17 2.48 -17.91
N LYS A 155 6.25 1.91 -19.12
CA LYS A 155 6.78 0.55 -19.31
C LYS A 155 8.28 0.50 -18.99
N LEU A 156 8.64 -0.27 -17.98
CA LEU A 156 10.02 -0.63 -17.68
C LEU A 156 10.36 -2.02 -18.26
N PRO A 157 11.62 -2.26 -18.67
CA PRO A 157 12.03 -3.58 -19.12
C PRO A 157 11.94 -4.60 -17.98
N ALA A 158 11.35 -5.76 -18.27
CA ALA A 158 11.38 -6.90 -17.36
C ALA A 158 12.84 -7.30 -17.10
N ASN A 159 13.15 -7.65 -15.86
CA ASN A 159 14.53 -7.82 -15.37
C ASN A 159 15.15 -9.15 -15.85
N GLU A 160 15.33 -9.34 -17.16
CA GLU A 160 16.00 -10.53 -17.73
C GLU A 160 17.54 -10.43 -17.70
N GLN A 161 18.12 -9.27 -17.35
CA GLN A 161 19.55 -9.02 -17.56
C GLN A 161 20.42 -8.82 -16.31
N ARG A 162 19.86 -8.84 -15.09
CA ARG A 162 20.70 -8.71 -13.87
C ARG A 162 21.37 -10.04 -13.42
N ASN A 163 21.08 -11.16 -14.08
CA ASN A 163 21.68 -12.49 -13.81
C ASN A 163 22.44 -13.09 -15.01
N LYS A 164 23.28 -12.30 -15.72
CA LYS A 164 24.32 -12.92 -16.55
C LYS A 164 25.56 -13.15 -15.69
N PRO A 165 26.03 -14.40 -15.52
CA PRO A 165 27.35 -14.63 -14.93
C PRO A 165 28.38 -13.82 -15.70
N ASN A 166 29.21 -13.08 -15.00
CA ASN A 166 30.36 -12.38 -15.56
C ASN A 166 31.34 -13.42 -16.11
N VAL A 167 31.13 -13.89 -17.34
CA VAL A 167 32.10 -14.71 -18.06
C VAL A 167 33.26 -13.79 -18.42
N LYS A 168 34.32 -13.84 -17.61
CA LYS A 168 35.61 -13.24 -17.96
C LYS A 168 36.00 -13.71 -19.36
N PRO A 169 36.44 -12.83 -20.27
CA PRO A 169 36.97 -13.27 -21.55
C PRO A 169 38.22 -14.12 -21.30
N SER A 170 38.16 -15.40 -21.65
CA SER A 170 39.32 -16.28 -21.62
C SER A 170 40.31 -15.81 -22.67
N ASN A 171 41.48 -15.36 -22.20
CA ASN A 171 42.61 -14.95 -23.02
C ASN A 171 42.91 -15.94 -24.14
N ILE A 172 42.96 -15.39 -25.36
CA ILE A 172 43.50 -16.03 -26.56
C ILE A 172 44.95 -16.43 -26.26
N LYS A 173 45.21 -17.73 -26.12
CA LYS A 173 46.58 -18.25 -26.20
C LYS A 173 47.04 -18.17 -27.66
N LYS A 174 47.80 -17.13 -27.98
CA LYS A 174 48.76 -17.15 -29.08
C LYS A 174 49.65 -18.39 -28.91
N LYS A 175 49.62 -19.31 -29.87
CA LYS A 175 50.72 -20.26 -30.09
C LYS A 175 51.40 -19.90 -31.40
N SER A 176 52.54 -19.25 -31.26
CA SER A 176 53.53 -19.05 -32.31
C SER A 176 54.48 -20.24 -32.37
N ARG A 177 54.68 -20.74 -33.61
CA ARG A 177 55.87 -21.34 -34.23
C ARG A 177 56.45 -22.67 -33.71
N GLY A 178 56.77 -23.53 -34.67
CA GLY A 178 57.85 -24.52 -34.52
C GLY A 178 57.91 -25.56 -35.65
N ILE A 179 58.61 -25.20 -36.74
CA ILE A 179 59.34 -26.04 -37.71
C ILE A 179 58.50 -26.95 -38.62
#